data_AF-A0A9D7M6U8-F1
#
_entry.id   AF-A0A9D7M6U8-F1
#
_cell.length_a   1.000
_cell.length_b   1.000
_cell.length_c   1.000
_cell.angle_alpha   90.00
_cell.angle_beta   90.00
_cell.angle_gamma   90.00
#
_symmetry.space_group_name_H-M   'P 1'
#
loop_
_entity.id
_entity.type
_entity.pdbx_description
1 polymer ?
#
loop_
_entity_poly.entity_id
_entity_poly.type
_entity_poly.pdbx_seq_one_letter_code
_entity_poly.pdbx_strand_id
1 'polypeptide(L)' 'MITVEERTDALFPEIFEILDLNGKIVLTQILWGHSTAIKVDHLAPGMYIGHLKNNTSGNKIKIVLQ' A
#
# COMPACT_ATOMS: atom_id res chain seq x y z
N MET A 1 13.17 10.07 3.13
CA MET A 1 11.79 10.56 3.16
C MET A 1 11.39 10.80 1.71
N ILE A 2 10.42 10.05 1.17
CA ILE A 2 9.94 10.24 -0.20
C ILE A 2 8.57 10.90 -0.07
N THR A 3 8.41 12.06 -0.69
CA THR A 3 7.15 12.81 -0.74
C THR A 3 6.52 12.57 -2.09
N VAL A 4 5.28 12.08 -2.13
CA VAL A 4 4.50 11.90 -3.35
C VAL A 4 3.43 12.99 -3.38
N GLU A 5 3.34 13.72 -4.48
CA GLU A 5 2.40 14.83 -4.66
C GLU A 5 0.94 14.36 -4.68
N GLU A 6 0.08 15.21 -4.13
CA GLU A 6 -1.32 15.02 -3.80
C GLU A 6 -2.19 14.79 -5.06
N ARG A 7 -2.99 13.71 -5.09
CA ARG A 7 -4.07 13.54 -6.07
C ARG A 7 -5.41 13.82 -5.39
N THR A 8 -6.07 14.90 -5.81
CA THR A 8 -7.30 15.47 -5.24
C THR A 8 -8.62 14.78 -5.63
N ASP A 9 -8.63 13.51 -6.05
CA ASP A 9 -9.87 12.85 -6.54
C ASP A 9 -10.19 11.47 -5.93
N ALA A 10 -9.65 11.10 -4.77
CA ALA A 10 -10.02 9.85 -4.10
C ALA A 10 -11.30 10.02 -3.24
N LEU A 11 -12.47 10.11 -3.87
CA LEU A 11 -13.78 10.21 -3.19
C LEU A 11 -14.28 8.89 -2.57
N PHE A 12 -13.56 7.79 -2.75
CA PHE A 12 -13.97 6.46 -2.27
C PHE A 12 -12.90 5.83 -1.36
N PRO A 13 -13.30 5.07 -0.32
CA PRO A 13 -12.36 4.31 0.48
C PRO A 13 -11.63 3.30 -0.41
N GLU A 14 -10.31 3.41 -0.49
CA GLU A 14 -9.49 2.45 -1.20
C GLU A 14 -8.92 1.42 -0.23
N ILE A 15 -8.94 0.14 -0.60
CA ILE A 15 -8.33 -0.91 0.21
C ILE A 15 -6.92 -1.15 -0.32
N PHE A 16 -5.92 -0.92 0.52
CA PHE A 16 -4.52 -1.24 0.24
C PHE A 16 -4.13 -2.53 0.96
N GLU A 17 -3.50 -3.44 0.23
CA GLU A 17 -3.02 -4.71 0.75
C GLU A 17 -1.51 -4.81 0.54
N ILE A 18 -0.78 -5.26 1.58
CA ILE A 18 0.63 -5.63 1.51
C ILE A 18 0.72 -7.15 1.58
N LEU A 19 1.48 -7.72 0.67
CA LEU A 19 1.70 -9.15 0.55
C LEU A 19 3.17 -9.47 0.75
N ASP A 20 3.46 -10.60 1.37
CA ASP A 20 4.79 -11.18 1.34
C ASP A 20 5.12 -11.77 -0.05
N LEU A 21 6.33 -12.31 -0.20
CA LEU A 21 6.78 -12.96 -1.44
C LEU A 21 5.97 -14.21 -1.82
N ASN A 22 5.27 -14.81 -0.87
CA ASN A 22 4.41 -15.98 -1.10
C ASN A 22 2.99 -15.57 -1.51
N GLY A 23 2.71 -14.26 -1.60
CA GLY A 23 1.37 -13.75 -1.86
C GLY A 23 0.45 -13.82 -0.65
N LYS A 24 0.98 -14.01 0.57
CA LYS A 24 0.19 -13.91 1.80
C LYS A 24 -0.01 -12.45 2.16
N ILE A 25 -1.25 -12.04 2.37
CA ILE A 25 -1.57 -10.71 2.89
C ILE A 25 -1.04 -10.60 4.32
N VAL A 26 -0.13 -9.64 4.54
CA VAL A 26 0.46 -9.34 5.86
C VAL A 26 -0.10 -8.06 6.46
N LEU A 27 -0.71 -7.19 5.65
CA LEU A 27 -1.40 -5.98 6.10
C LEU A 27 -2.52 -5.60 5.14
N THR A 28 -3.65 -5.16 5.69
CA THR A 28 -4.76 -4.55 4.95
C THR A 28 -5.12 -3.24 5.63
N GLN A 29 -5.13 -2.15 4.87
CA GLN A 29 -5.50 -0.83 5.37
C GLN A 29 -6.49 -0.15 4.42
N ILE A 30 -7.46 0.55 4.99
CA ILE A 30 -8.38 1.41 4.24
C ILE A 30 -7.78 2.81 4.19
N LEU A 31 -7.52 3.30 2.98
CA LEU A 31 -7.10 4.66 2.71
C LEU A 31 -8.34 5.52 2.49
N TRP A 32 -8.52 6.50 3.38
CA TRP A 32 -9.56 7.51 3.26
C TRP A 32 -8.97 8.75 2.61
N GLY A 33 -9.48 9.11 1.42
CA GLY A 33 -9.39 10.39 0.70
C GLY A 33 -8.07 11.17 0.64
N HIS A 34 -7.50 11.51 1.79
CA HIS A 34 -6.30 12.33 1.93
C HIS A 34 -5.10 11.55 2.52
N SER A 35 -5.28 10.27 2.87
CA SER A 35 -4.19 9.48 3.43
C SER A 35 -3.20 9.07 2.33
N THR A 36 -2.10 9.81 2.23
CA THR A 36 -0.99 9.53 1.28
C THR A 36 0.05 8.57 1.84
N ALA A 37 -0.06 8.21 3.13
CA ALA A 37 0.91 7.38 3.82
C ALA A 37 0.26 6.15 4.47
N ILE A 38 1.00 5.05 4.41
CA ILE A 38 0.69 3.80 5.09
C ILE A 38 1.79 3.58 6.11
N LYS A 39 1.41 3.48 7.38
CA LYS A 39 2.35 3.15 8.44
C LYS A 39 2.30 1.65 8.65
N VAL A 40 3.46 1.02 8.57
CA VAL A 40 3.61 -0.41 8.72
C VAL A 40 4.58 -0.67 9.86
N ASP A 41 4.04 -1.20 10.96
CA ASP A 41 4.82 -1.55 12.14
C ASP A 41 5.00 -3.08 12.19
N HIS A 42 6.12 -3.55 12.75
CA HIS A 42 6.41 -4.97 13.01
C HIS A 42 6.53 -5.91 11.80
N LEU A 43 6.75 -5.40 10.58
CA LEU A 43 7.19 -6.26 9.49
C LEU A 43 8.69 -6.57 9.64
N ALA A 44 9.03 -7.84 9.44
CA ALA A 44 10.42 -8.27 9.38
C ALA A 44 11.11 -7.63 8.15
N PRO A 45 12.44 -7.45 8.18
CA PRO A 45 13.20 -7.09 7.00
C PRO A 45 12.93 -8.08 5.86
N GLY A 46 12.70 -7.57 4.66
CA GLY A 46 12.29 -8.41 3.54
C GLY A 46 11.65 -7.64 2.39
N MET A 47 11.24 -8.40 1.38
CA MET A 47 10.54 -7.88 0.22
C MET A 47 9.04 -8.13 0.35
N TYR A 48 8.26 -7.11 -0.01
CA TYR A 48 6.81 -7.13 0.04
C TYR A 48 6.24 -6.47 -1.22
N ILE A 49 4.97 -6.76 -1.52
CA ILE A 49 4.23 -6.20 -2.65
C ILE A 49 3.00 -5.48 -2.11
N GLY A 50 2.95 -4.17 -2.28
CA GLY A 50 1.78 -3.35 -2.00
C GLY A 50 0.90 -3.19 -3.25
N HIS A 51 -0.41 -3.29 -3.11
CA HIS A 51 -1.34 -3.00 -4.19
C HIS A 51 -2.68 -2.47 -3.66
N LEU A 52 -3.40 -1.74 -4.51
CA LEU A 52 -4.77 -1.32 -4.26
C LEU A 52 -5.72 -2.40 -4.78
N LYS A 53 -6.51 -3.01 -3.89
CA LYS A 53 -7.41 -4.13 -4.20
C LYS A 53 -8.41 -3.77 -5.31
N ASN A 54 -8.92 -2.54 -5.28
CA ASN A 54 -9.96 -2.07 -6.19
C ASN A 54 -9.38 -1.35 -7.43
N ASN A 55 -8.05 -1.31 -7.59
CA ASN A 55 -7.42 -0.64 -8.71
C ASN A 55 -7.26 -1.59 -9.91
N THR A 56 -8.12 -1.41 -10.91
CA THR A 56 -8.11 -2.14 -12.19
C THR A 56 -6.89 -1.84 -13.08
N SER A 57 -6.08 -0.82 -12.76
CA SER A 57 -4.83 -0.51 -13.46
C SER A 57 -3.71 -1.50 -13.15
N GLY A 58 -3.86 -2.36 -12.13
CA GLY A 58 -2.86 -3.39 -11.80
C GLY A 58 -1.53 -2.86 -11.24
N ASN A 59 -1.50 -1.60 -10.79
CA ASN A 59 -0.29 -0.99 -10.23
C ASN A 59 0.14 -1.69 -8.93
N LYS A 60 1.35 -2.23 -8.94
CA LYS A 60 1.98 -2.87 -7.78
C LYS A 60 3.20 -2.07 -7.36
N ILE A 61 3.38 -1.91 -6.06
CA ILE A 61 4.51 -1.23 -5.45
C ILE A 61 5.39 -2.30 -4.80
N LYS A 62 6.67 -2.36 -5.19
CA LYS A 62 7.64 -3.19 -4.49
C LYS A 62 8.11 -2.43 -3.25
N ILE A 63 7.99 -3.07 -2.09
CA ILE A 63 8.41 -2.54 -0.80
C ILE A 63 9.60 -3.37 -0.33
N VAL A 64 10.69 -2.72 0.05
CA VAL A 64 11.89 -3.38 0.59
C VAL A 64 12.15 -2.79 1.97
N LEU A 65 12.04 -3.62 3.00
CA LEU A 65 12.36 -3.27 4.38
C LEU A 65 13.77 -3.79 4.70
N GLN A 66 14.62 -2.88 5.18
CA GLN A 66 16.02 -3.14 5.56
C GLN A 66 16.14 -3.19 7.08
#